data_AF-A0AAW2YMA2-F1
#
_entry.id   AF-A0AAW2YMA2-F1
#
_cell.length_a   1.000
_cell.length_b   1.000
_cell.length_c   1.000
_cell.angle_alpha   90.00
_cell.angle_beta   90.00
_cell.angle_gamma   90.00
#
_symmetry.space_group_name_H-M   'P 1'
#
loop_
_entity.id
_entity.type
_entity.pdbx_description
1 polymer ?
#
loop_
_entity_poly.entity_id
_entity_poly.type
_entity_poly.pdbx_seq_one_letter_code
_entity_poly.pdbx_strand_id
1 'polypeptide(L)'
;MNKAIIFTALTVIGFAVAHERSLATLIGDDVTRVVGIPSGAPPTNDGYAYSQLSYNNDFLWIAGQNGYDSCGRLVDLDEGGNIWTRAYIAFLSIKATMECFNMPITQIPSTTVYLSPLPVTNASTTPADINRILLEWRSQVNVIQRLPEFWGNSTLPARAVVGAQWLSRGDAVEIEPKAVPRTNTLRRTCLDTRVSPPSAQILLRWTKQGIKPTTAIPLLRLGDNQC
;
A
#
# COMPACT_ATOMS: atom_id res chain seq x y z
N MET A 1 -24.64 69.75 2.23
CA MET A 1 -23.28 69.30 1.86
C MET A 1 -22.81 68.27 2.89
N ASN A 2 -22.42 67.10 2.38
CA ASN A 2 -21.80 65.91 2.98
C ASN A 2 -21.22 66.01 4.41
N LYS A 3 -21.55 65.02 5.25
CA LYS A 3 -20.69 63.83 5.50
C LYS A 3 -21.39 62.86 6.47
N ALA A 4 -22.06 61.86 5.89
CA ALA A 4 -22.26 60.56 6.53
C ALA A 4 -20.98 59.73 6.39
N ILE A 5 -20.96 58.56 7.04
CA ILE A 5 -19.94 57.49 7.00
C ILE A 5 -18.89 57.57 8.10
N ILE A 6 -19.27 57.14 9.32
CA ILE A 6 -18.42 56.31 10.20
C ILE A 6 -19.37 55.43 11.04
N PHE A 7 -19.96 54.38 10.47
CA PHE A 7 -20.62 53.31 11.25
C PHE A 7 -20.77 52.04 10.40
N THR A 8 -19.68 51.60 9.77
CA THR A 8 -19.67 50.35 8.99
C THR A 8 -18.25 49.80 8.89
N ALA A 9 -17.63 49.52 10.04
CA ALA A 9 -16.34 48.82 10.05
C ALA A 9 -16.18 47.82 11.20
N LEU A 10 -17.13 47.70 12.13
CA LEU A 10 -17.04 46.75 13.24
C LEU A 10 -17.97 45.53 13.14
N THR A 11 -18.89 45.50 12.18
CA THR A 11 -19.82 44.37 11.99
C THR A 11 -19.41 43.39 10.88
N VAL A 12 -18.37 43.68 10.09
CA VAL A 12 -17.94 42.76 9.00
C VAL A 12 -16.87 41.77 9.47
N ILE A 13 -16.13 42.09 10.53
CA ILE A 13 -15.07 41.19 11.05
C ILE A 13 -15.65 40.10 11.96
N GLY A 14 -16.80 40.35 12.62
CA GLY A 14 -17.47 39.35 13.47
C GLY A 14 -18.17 38.21 12.70
N PHE A 15 -18.58 38.44 11.45
CA PHE A 15 -19.22 37.42 10.62
C PHE A 15 -18.24 36.63 9.76
N ALA A 16 -17.08 37.17 9.40
CA ALA A 16 -16.07 36.41 8.65
C ALA A 16 -15.42 35.30 9.50
N VAL A 17 -15.16 35.56 10.79
CA VAL A 17 -14.55 34.57 11.71
C VAL A 17 -15.55 33.50 12.16
N ALA A 18 -16.85 33.79 12.14
CA ALA A 18 -17.90 32.82 12.43
C ALA A 18 -18.28 31.95 11.22
N HIS A 19 -18.07 32.44 9.98
CA HIS A 19 -18.34 31.66 8.77
C HIS A 19 -17.21 30.71 8.36
N GLU A 20 -15.96 31.02 8.70
CA GLU A 20 -14.85 30.08 8.49
C GLU A 20 -14.87 28.89 9.46
N ARG A 21 -15.51 29.04 10.63
CA ARG A 21 -15.76 27.90 11.53
C ARG A 21 -17.01 27.10 11.17
N SER A 22 -18.00 27.68 10.49
CA SER A 22 -19.23 26.96 10.11
C SER A 22 -19.09 26.15 8.82
N LEU A 23 -18.13 26.43 7.94
CA LEU A 23 -17.85 25.58 6.78
C LEU A 23 -16.96 24.37 7.11
N ALA A 24 -16.08 24.46 8.11
CA ALA A 24 -15.30 23.32 8.59
C ALA A 24 -16.16 22.25 9.29
N THR A 25 -17.39 22.58 9.69
CA THR A 25 -18.33 21.63 10.32
C THR A 25 -19.29 20.97 9.33
N LEU A 26 -19.25 21.35 8.04
CA LEU A 26 -20.18 20.87 7.00
C LEU A 26 -19.49 20.09 5.87
N ILE A 27 -18.16 19.94 5.91
CA ILE A 27 -17.40 19.02 5.07
C ILE A 27 -16.70 18.04 6.01
N GLY A 28 -17.50 17.14 6.57
CA GLY A 28 -17.00 16.03 7.36
C GLY A 28 -16.25 15.08 6.44
N ASP A 29 -14.92 15.14 6.48
CA ASP A 29 -14.02 14.00 6.28
C ASP A 29 -12.54 14.44 6.39
N ASP A 30 -12.07 14.65 7.63
CA ASP A 30 -10.64 14.81 7.88
C ASP A 30 -9.88 13.55 7.44
N VAL A 31 -8.92 13.73 6.53
CA VAL A 31 -8.06 12.64 6.08
C VAL A 31 -7.08 12.28 7.19
N THR A 32 -7.25 11.09 7.77
CA THR A 32 -6.33 10.51 8.74
C THR A 32 -5.15 9.89 8.01
N ARG A 33 -3.93 10.17 8.47
CA ARG A 33 -2.68 9.61 7.91
C ARG A 33 -2.00 8.72 8.93
N VAL A 34 -1.53 7.56 8.50
CA VAL A 34 -0.88 6.58 9.36
C VAL A 34 0.47 6.20 8.77
N VAL A 35 1.54 6.47 9.54
CA VAL A 35 2.92 6.23 9.13
C VAL A 35 3.20 4.73 8.94
N GLY A 36 2.55 3.84 9.72
CA GLY A 36 2.51 2.43 9.37
C GLY A 36 1.46 1.61 10.13
N ILE A 37 1.19 0.39 9.63
CA ILE A 37 0.28 -0.55 10.31
C ILE A 37 1.01 -1.34 11.42
N PRO A 38 0.31 -1.74 12.51
CA PRO A 38 0.95 -2.41 13.66
C PRO A 38 1.59 -3.77 13.32
N SER A 39 1.06 -4.49 12.33
CA SER A 39 1.44 -5.89 12.03
C SER A 39 2.60 -6.05 11.05
N GLY A 40 3.74 -5.39 11.28
CA GLY A 40 4.97 -5.72 10.54
C GLY A 40 4.94 -5.42 9.04
N ALA A 41 4.18 -4.41 8.60
CA ALA A 41 4.47 -3.78 7.31
C ALA A 41 5.83 -3.08 7.38
N PRO A 42 6.59 -3.03 6.26
CA PRO A 42 7.89 -2.38 6.24
C PRO A 42 7.76 -0.90 6.63
N PRO A 43 8.46 -0.40 7.66
CA PRO A 43 8.33 0.99 8.12
C PRO A 43 8.54 1.98 6.97
N THR A 44 7.96 3.19 7.08
CA THR A 44 8.29 4.28 6.15
C THR A 44 9.77 4.59 6.28
N ASN A 45 10.56 4.08 5.35
CA ASN A 45 12.00 4.12 5.45
C ASN A 45 12.60 5.46 4.98
N ASP A 46 11.80 6.38 4.41
CA ASP A 46 12.25 7.63 3.78
C ASP A 46 12.04 8.88 4.67
N GLY A 47 12.13 8.75 5.99
CA GLY A 47 12.22 9.91 6.89
C GLY A 47 10.96 10.78 6.98
N TYR A 48 9.78 10.16 7.05
CA TYR A 48 8.47 10.79 7.30
C TYR A 48 7.83 11.59 6.14
N ALA A 49 8.40 11.60 4.93
CA ALA A 49 7.82 12.36 3.81
C ALA A 49 6.49 11.79 3.25
N TYR A 50 6.11 10.57 3.65
CA TYR A 50 4.84 9.94 3.27
C TYR A 50 4.29 9.04 4.40
N SER A 51 3.04 8.61 4.24
CA SER A 51 2.36 7.65 5.11
C SER A 51 2.07 6.37 4.33
N GLN A 52 2.26 5.20 4.94
CA GLN A 52 1.91 3.91 4.29
C GLN A 52 0.45 3.87 3.85
N LEU A 53 -0.42 4.54 4.61
CA LEU A 53 -1.82 4.69 4.26
C LEU A 53 -2.40 6.02 4.74
N SER A 54 -3.48 6.42 4.10
CA SER A 54 -4.36 7.50 4.55
C SER A 54 -5.80 7.11 4.30
N TYR A 55 -6.73 7.64 5.08
CA TYR A 55 -8.15 7.33 4.92
C TYR A 55 -9.04 8.46 5.43
N ASN A 56 -10.25 8.53 4.89
CA ASN A 56 -11.37 9.30 5.43
C ASN A 56 -12.58 8.36 5.59
N ASN A 57 -13.81 8.84 5.73
CA ASN A 57 -14.95 7.95 5.88
C ASN A 57 -15.31 7.16 4.62
N ASP A 58 -14.98 7.69 3.45
CA ASP A 58 -15.40 7.13 2.17
C ASP A 58 -14.32 6.26 1.50
N PHE A 59 -13.05 6.57 1.71
CA PHE A 59 -11.94 5.95 0.99
C PHE A 59 -10.75 5.61 1.88
N LEU A 60 -10.06 4.55 1.48
CA LEU A 60 -8.76 4.13 1.96
C LEU A 60 -7.76 4.25 0.79
N TRP A 61 -6.67 4.97 1.03
CA TRP A 61 -5.53 5.05 0.13
C TRP A 61 -4.36 4.30 0.76
N ILE A 62 -3.75 3.40 -0.01
CA ILE A 62 -2.60 2.60 0.40
C ILE A 62 -1.46 2.96 -0.54
N ALA A 63 -0.31 3.31 0.02
CA ALA A 63 0.89 3.59 -0.77
C ALA A 63 1.37 2.33 -1.51
N GLY A 64 2.25 2.49 -2.50
CA GLY A 64 2.90 1.37 -3.16
C GLY A 64 3.59 0.45 -2.14
N GLN A 65 3.28 -0.83 -2.20
CA GLN A 65 3.86 -1.87 -1.36
C GLN A 65 4.89 -2.66 -2.16
N ASN A 66 5.99 -3.02 -1.53
CA ASN A 66 7.20 -3.52 -2.18
C ASN A 66 7.81 -4.68 -1.37
N GLY A 67 8.95 -5.22 -1.80
CA GLY A 67 9.54 -6.45 -1.29
C GLY A 67 10.30 -6.34 0.04
N TYR A 68 9.89 -5.43 0.92
CA TYR A 68 10.59 -5.14 2.17
C TYR A 68 10.01 -5.92 3.34
N ASP A 69 10.90 -6.48 4.16
CA ASP A 69 10.49 -7.09 5.41
C ASP A 69 10.02 -6.02 6.43
N SER A 70 9.41 -6.48 7.52
CA SER A 70 8.95 -5.63 8.62
C SER A 70 10.05 -4.79 9.28
N CYS A 71 11.31 -5.13 9.04
CA CYS A 71 12.49 -4.45 9.57
C CYS A 71 13.03 -3.41 8.60
N GLY A 72 12.33 -3.18 7.50
CA GLY A 72 12.67 -2.20 6.49
C GLY A 72 13.84 -2.64 5.62
N ARG A 73 14.14 -3.94 5.54
CA ARG A 73 15.19 -4.49 4.68
C ARG A 73 14.56 -5.01 3.39
N LEU A 74 15.15 -4.65 2.26
CA LEU A 74 14.75 -5.22 0.97
C LEU A 74 15.15 -6.71 0.98
N VAL A 75 14.18 -7.60 0.78
CA VAL A 75 14.44 -9.04 0.72
C VAL A 75 15.22 -9.36 -0.54
N ASP A 76 16.15 -10.31 -0.49
CA ASP A 76 16.90 -10.75 -1.67
C ASP A 76 15.96 -11.30 -2.77
N LEU A 77 16.44 -11.30 -4.01
CA LEU A 77 15.74 -12.01 -5.07
C LEU A 77 15.82 -13.52 -4.84
N ASP A 78 14.79 -14.23 -5.27
CA ASP A 78 14.77 -15.68 -5.23
C ASP A 78 15.78 -16.26 -6.23
N GLU A 79 16.11 -17.55 -6.07
CA GLU A 79 17.01 -18.27 -6.97
C GLU A 79 16.64 -18.06 -8.44
N GLY A 80 17.65 -17.82 -9.29
CA GLY A 80 17.46 -17.48 -10.70
C GLY A 80 17.07 -16.03 -10.98
N GLY A 81 17.08 -15.15 -9.97
CA GLY A 81 16.68 -13.74 -10.14
C GLY A 81 15.17 -13.55 -10.17
N ASN A 82 14.44 -14.45 -9.50
CA ASN A 82 12.98 -14.44 -9.44
C ASN A 82 12.46 -13.48 -8.36
N ILE A 83 11.21 -13.03 -8.51
CA ILE A 83 10.58 -12.01 -7.64
C ILE A 83 9.44 -12.55 -6.78
N TRP A 84 9.31 -13.88 -6.65
CA TRP A 84 8.22 -14.55 -5.96
C TRP A 84 8.00 -14.01 -4.56
N THR A 85 9.07 -13.96 -3.77
CA THR A 85 8.99 -13.54 -2.38
C THR A 85 8.66 -12.05 -2.26
N ARG A 86 9.33 -11.21 -3.06
CA ARG A 86 9.07 -9.76 -3.04
C ARG A 86 7.64 -9.41 -3.44
N ALA A 87 7.12 -10.05 -4.49
CA ALA A 87 5.74 -9.87 -4.92
C ALA A 87 4.75 -10.36 -3.86
N TYR A 88 5.03 -11.49 -3.21
CA TYR A 88 4.20 -12.01 -2.13
C TYR A 88 4.14 -11.04 -0.94
N ILE A 89 5.28 -10.50 -0.51
CA ILE A 89 5.37 -9.51 0.58
C ILE A 89 4.55 -8.26 0.25
N ALA A 90 4.65 -7.76 -0.99
CA ALA A 90 3.87 -6.61 -1.44
C ALA A 90 2.35 -6.87 -1.32
N PHE A 91 1.86 -8.01 -1.84
CA PHE A 91 0.45 -8.38 -1.72
C PHE A 91 0.01 -8.63 -0.28
N LEU A 92 0.87 -9.23 0.55
CA LEU A 92 0.58 -9.48 1.96
C LEU A 92 0.46 -8.17 2.75
N SER A 93 1.31 -7.18 2.46
CA SER A 93 1.24 -5.85 3.07
C SER A 93 -0.07 -5.13 2.73
N ILE A 94 -0.52 -5.26 1.47
CA ILE A 94 -1.84 -4.76 1.04
C ILE A 94 -2.96 -5.52 1.78
N LYS A 95 -2.88 -6.85 1.86
CA LYS A 95 -3.88 -7.68 2.57
C LYS A 95 -3.98 -7.29 4.05
N ALA A 96 -2.85 -7.14 4.73
CA ALA A 96 -2.77 -6.72 6.12
C ALA A 96 -3.42 -5.36 6.34
N THR A 97 -3.18 -4.42 5.41
CA THR A 97 -3.84 -3.11 5.42
C THR A 97 -5.35 -3.25 5.25
N MET A 98 -5.80 -4.01 4.25
CA MET A 98 -7.23 -4.23 4.02
C MET A 98 -7.92 -4.87 5.24
N GLU A 99 -7.31 -5.90 5.83
CA GLU A 99 -7.83 -6.56 7.04
C GLU A 99 -7.79 -5.65 8.26
N CYS A 100 -6.83 -4.72 8.37
CA CYS A 100 -6.85 -3.69 9.39
C CYS A 100 -8.13 -2.83 9.32
N PHE A 101 -8.65 -2.60 8.12
CA PHE A 101 -9.91 -1.89 7.91
C PHE A 101 -11.13 -2.81 7.91
N ASN A 102 -10.95 -4.09 8.28
CA ASN A 102 -11.96 -5.14 8.22
C ASN A 102 -12.59 -5.24 6.81
N MET A 103 -11.77 -5.05 5.77
CA MET A 103 -12.15 -5.19 4.38
C MET A 103 -11.38 -6.37 3.77
N PRO A 104 -12.00 -7.24 2.96
CA PRO A 104 -11.26 -8.25 2.24
C PRO A 104 -10.47 -7.60 1.10
N ILE A 105 -9.28 -8.12 0.81
CA ILE A 105 -8.43 -7.61 -0.30
C ILE A 105 -9.17 -7.65 -1.66
N THR A 106 -10.15 -8.53 -1.81
CA THR A 106 -10.99 -8.65 -3.00
C THR A 106 -11.86 -7.43 -3.29
N GLN A 107 -12.02 -6.49 -2.35
CA GLN A 107 -12.71 -5.22 -2.57
C GLN A 107 -11.87 -4.17 -3.32
N ILE A 108 -10.57 -4.39 -3.50
CA ILE A 108 -9.72 -3.46 -4.25
C ILE A 108 -10.22 -3.40 -5.70
N PRO A 109 -10.60 -2.22 -6.22
CA PRO A 109 -11.19 -2.12 -7.56
C PRO A 109 -10.15 -2.26 -8.67
N SER A 110 -8.92 -1.78 -8.43
CA SER A 110 -7.86 -1.75 -9.41
C SER A 110 -6.48 -1.73 -8.74
N THR A 111 -5.48 -2.31 -9.40
CA THR A 111 -4.07 -2.24 -8.99
C THR A 111 -3.17 -1.78 -10.12
N THR A 112 -2.07 -1.11 -9.78
CA THR A 112 -0.94 -0.87 -10.68
C THR A 112 0.24 -1.67 -10.17
N VAL A 113 0.87 -2.44 -11.05
CA VAL A 113 2.09 -3.20 -10.76
C VAL A 113 3.22 -2.58 -11.54
N TYR A 114 4.25 -2.13 -10.83
CA TYR A 114 5.48 -1.64 -11.42
C TYR A 114 6.55 -2.72 -11.30
N LEU A 115 7.26 -2.99 -12.39
CA LEU A 115 8.35 -3.97 -12.45
C LEU A 115 9.61 -3.28 -12.93
N SER A 116 10.74 -3.47 -12.23
CA SER A 116 12.04 -2.90 -12.64
C SER A 116 13.11 -3.98 -12.73
N PRO A 117 13.67 -4.27 -13.92
CA PRO A 117 14.67 -5.31 -14.11
C PRO A 117 16.05 -4.92 -13.56
N LEU A 118 16.19 -3.69 -13.02
CA LEU A 118 17.46 -3.13 -12.55
C LEU A 118 18.30 -4.13 -11.73
N PRO A 119 17.75 -4.88 -10.77
CA PRO A 119 18.55 -5.73 -9.88
C PRO A 119 19.19 -6.93 -10.57
N VAL A 120 18.74 -7.29 -11.78
CA VAL A 120 19.26 -8.42 -12.57
C VAL A 120 19.92 -7.97 -13.87
N THR A 121 19.88 -6.67 -14.17
CA THR A 121 20.52 -6.11 -15.37
C THR A 121 21.98 -5.73 -15.11
N ASN A 122 22.79 -5.82 -16.16
CA ASN A 122 24.19 -5.39 -16.18
C ASN A 122 24.52 -4.71 -17.52
N ALA A 123 25.77 -4.30 -17.71
CA ALA A 123 26.22 -3.59 -18.92
C ALA A 123 25.97 -4.36 -20.23
N SER A 124 25.80 -5.68 -20.16
CA SER A 124 25.59 -6.57 -21.30
C SER A 124 24.11 -6.82 -21.60
N THR A 125 23.19 -6.36 -20.74
CA THR A 125 21.76 -6.67 -20.87
C THR A 125 21.14 -5.90 -22.03
N THR A 126 20.52 -6.62 -22.96
CA THR A 126 19.89 -6.03 -24.14
C THR A 126 18.44 -5.61 -23.88
N PRO A 127 17.84 -4.75 -24.73
CA PRO A 127 16.40 -4.47 -24.66
C PRO A 127 15.52 -5.72 -24.77
N ALA A 128 15.96 -6.74 -25.53
CA ALA A 128 15.25 -8.00 -25.65
C ALA A 128 15.27 -8.80 -24.34
N ASP A 129 16.41 -8.78 -23.63
CA ASP A 129 16.53 -9.40 -22.30
C ASP A 129 15.63 -8.72 -21.28
N ILE A 130 15.61 -7.38 -21.27
CA ILE A 130 14.72 -6.59 -20.40
C ILE A 130 13.27 -7.00 -20.63
N ASN A 131 12.83 -7.06 -21.88
CA ASN A 131 11.46 -7.44 -22.19
C ASN A 131 11.15 -8.89 -21.75
N ARG A 132 12.08 -9.82 -21.94
CA ARG A 132 11.94 -11.21 -21.47
C ARG A 132 11.80 -11.29 -19.95
N ILE A 133 12.66 -10.59 -19.20
CA ILE A 133 12.61 -10.53 -17.73
C ILE A 133 11.26 -9.98 -17.26
N LEU A 134 10.82 -8.86 -17.84
CA LEU A 134 9.54 -8.23 -17.47
C LEU A 134 8.33 -9.14 -17.77
N LEU A 135 8.35 -9.89 -18.87
CA LEU A 135 7.30 -10.87 -19.21
C LEU A 135 7.27 -12.06 -18.24
N GLU A 136 8.45 -12.54 -17.84
CA GLU A 136 8.58 -13.61 -16.85
C GLU A 136 8.02 -13.15 -15.49
N TRP A 137 8.50 -12.03 -14.97
CA TRP A 137 8.06 -11.47 -13.70
C TRP A 137 6.58 -11.08 -13.69
N ARG A 138 6.03 -10.59 -14.81
CA ARG A 138 4.57 -10.42 -14.97
C ARG A 138 3.82 -11.73 -14.72
N SER A 139 4.34 -12.85 -15.22
CA SER A 139 3.75 -14.17 -15.01
C SER A 139 3.85 -14.61 -13.54
N GLN A 140 4.94 -14.24 -12.85
CA GLN A 140 5.10 -14.51 -11.42
C GLN A 140 4.07 -13.74 -10.58
N VAL A 141 3.92 -12.44 -10.82
CA VAL A 141 2.89 -11.62 -10.18
C VAL A 141 1.48 -12.18 -10.41
N ASN A 142 1.19 -12.68 -11.61
CA ASN A 142 -0.11 -13.31 -11.92
C ASN A 142 -0.40 -14.53 -11.05
N VAL A 143 0.62 -15.36 -10.82
CA VAL A 143 0.45 -16.56 -10.01
C VAL A 143 0.28 -16.18 -8.55
N ILE A 144 1.11 -15.28 -8.02
CA ILE A 144 0.97 -14.80 -6.63
C ILE A 144 -0.41 -14.20 -6.40
N GLN A 145 -0.88 -13.30 -7.26
CA GLN A 145 -2.19 -12.63 -7.08
C GLN A 145 -3.36 -13.62 -7.01
N ARG A 146 -3.26 -14.77 -7.70
CA ARG A 146 -4.28 -15.81 -7.76
C ARG A 146 -4.22 -16.80 -6.60
N LEU A 147 -3.26 -16.68 -5.69
CA LEU A 147 -3.20 -17.57 -4.53
C LEU A 147 -4.46 -17.40 -3.65
N PRO A 148 -4.93 -18.48 -2.98
CA PRO A 148 -6.19 -18.47 -2.23
C PRO A 148 -6.30 -17.42 -1.13
N GLU A 149 -5.18 -17.04 -0.50
CA GLU A 149 -5.12 -16.03 0.55
C GLU A 149 -5.34 -14.59 0.05
N PHE A 150 -5.15 -14.35 -1.26
CA PHE A 150 -5.36 -13.05 -1.88
C PHE A 150 -6.72 -13.03 -2.58
N TRP A 151 -6.78 -13.40 -3.87
CA TRP A 151 -8.04 -13.47 -4.61
C TRP A 151 -8.60 -14.88 -4.76
N GLY A 152 -7.75 -15.91 -4.77
CA GLY A 152 -8.18 -17.28 -5.07
C GLY A 152 -9.06 -17.35 -6.32
N ASN A 153 -10.30 -17.84 -6.14
CA ASN A 153 -11.31 -17.94 -7.20
C ASN A 153 -12.20 -16.71 -7.36
N SER A 154 -11.94 -15.62 -6.63
CA SER A 154 -12.70 -14.37 -6.74
C SER A 154 -12.37 -13.63 -8.03
N THR A 155 -13.25 -12.72 -8.44
CA THR A 155 -13.00 -11.81 -9.57
C THR A 155 -11.75 -10.97 -9.29
N LEU A 156 -10.79 -11.02 -10.21
CA LEU A 156 -9.56 -10.22 -10.13
C LEU A 156 -9.87 -8.74 -10.39
N PRO A 157 -9.13 -7.81 -9.76
CA PRO A 157 -9.31 -6.38 -9.98
C PRO A 157 -8.84 -6.00 -11.39
N ALA A 158 -9.28 -4.84 -11.87
CA ALA A 158 -8.65 -4.21 -13.01
C ALA A 158 -7.15 -4.00 -12.71
N ARG A 159 -6.28 -4.08 -13.72
CA ARG A 159 -4.84 -3.98 -13.46
C ARG A 159 -4.04 -3.44 -14.63
N ALA A 160 -3.12 -2.53 -14.31
CA ALA A 160 -2.02 -2.14 -15.19
C ALA A 160 -0.71 -2.79 -14.73
N VAL A 161 0.13 -3.24 -15.66
CA VAL A 161 1.49 -3.73 -15.39
C VAL A 161 2.45 -2.91 -16.23
N VAL A 162 3.38 -2.22 -15.59
CA VAL A 162 4.27 -1.24 -16.21
C VAL A 162 5.73 -1.63 -15.97
N GLY A 163 6.53 -1.60 -17.03
CA GLY A 163 7.99 -1.69 -16.92
C GLY A 163 8.55 -0.33 -16.52
N ALA A 164 9.00 -0.21 -15.27
CA ALA A 164 9.69 0.98 -14.76
C ALA A 164 11.21 0.80 -14.92
N GLN A 165 11.92 1.91 -15.19
CA GLN A 165 13.38 1.85 -15.23
C GLN A 165 13.92 1.53 -13.84
N TRP A 166 13.50 2.28 -12.82
CA TRP A 166 13.91 2.12 -11.43
C TRP A 166 12.69 2.10 -10.50
N LEU A 167 12.81 1.34 -9.41
CA LEU A 167 11.96 1.44 -8.23
C LEU A 167 12.80 1.86 -7.03
N SER A 168 12.14 2.30 -5.96
CA SER A 168 12.81 2.80 -4.77
C SER A 168 13.87 1.81 -4.26
N ARG A 169 15.10 2.32 -4.10
CA ARG A 169 16.28 1.60 -3.58
C ARG A 169 16.59 0.28 -4.30
N GLY A 170 16.25 0.19 -5.58
CA GLY A 170 16.57 -0.98 -6.41
C GLY A 170 15.66 -2.18 -6.16
N ASP A 171 14.38 -1.95 -5.81
CA ASP A 171 13.41 -3.05 -5.84
C ASP A 171 13.10 -3.49 -7.29
N ALA A 172 12.58 -4.70 -7.43
CA ALA A 172 12.17 -5.33 -8.66
C ALA A 172 10.64 -5.26 -8.88
N VAL A 173 9.86 -5.12 -7.80
CA VAL A 173 8.40 -5.10 -7.85
C VAL A 173 7.80 -4.15 -6.83
N GLU A 174 6.82 -3.36 -7.27
CA GLU A 174 5.99 -2.51 -6.41
C GLU A 174 4.53 -2.61 -6.86
N ILE A 175 3.60 -2.70 -5.90
CA ILE A 175 2.18 -2.89 -6.14
C ILE A 175 1.40 -1.79 -5.43
N GLU A 176 0.66 -1.01 -6.20
CA GLU A 176 -0.12 0.11 -5.71
C GLU A 176 -1.62 -0.15 -5.99
N PRO A 177 -2.46 -0.35 -4.98
CA PRO A 177 -3.90 -0.38 -5.18
C PRO A 177 -4.44 1.04 -5.36
N LYS A 178 -5.44 1.21 -6.22
CA LYS A 178 -6.20 2.46 -6.29
C LYS A 178 -7.08 2.63 -5.06
N ALA A 179 -7.52 3.87 -4.82
CA ALA A 179 -8.36 4.22 -3.68
C ALA A 179 -9.51 3.22 -3.51
N VAL A 180 -9.61 2.66 -2.31
CA VAL A 180 -10.55 1.59 -1.98
C VAL A 180 -11.75 2.21 -1.27
N PRO A 181 -12.98 2.08 -1.81
CA PRO A 181 -14.17 2.54 -1.12
C PRO A 181 -14.33 1.81 0.22
N ARG A 182 -14.51 2.58 1.30
CA ARG A 182 -14.74 2.04 2.64
C ARG A 182 -16.21 1.66 2.79
N THR A 183 -16.49 0.38 2.55
CA THR A 183 -17.85 -0.15 2.63
C THR A 183 -18.24 -0.66 4.03
N ASN A 184 -17.31 -0.71 4.97
CA ASN A 184 -17.56 -1.18 6.32
C ASN A 184 -18.27 -0.12 7.18
N THR A 185 -19.46 -0.47 7.69
CA THR A 185 -20.32 0.39 8.52
C THR A 185 -19.74 0.71 9.89
N LEU A 186 -18.94 -0.19 10.48
CA LEU A 186 -18.36 0.04 11.81
C LEU A 186 -17.22 1.06 11.79
N ARG A 187 -16.57 1.26 10.63
CA ARG A 187 -15.43 2.18 10.39
C ARG A 187 -14.24 2.06 11.34
N ARG A 188 -14.25 1.10 12.28
CA ARG A 188 -13.15 0.77 13.18
C ARG A 188 -12.02 0.10 12.42
N THR A 189 -10.81 0.55 12.72
CA THR A 189 -9.56 -0.01 12.22
C THR A 189 -8.96 -0.96 13.25
N CYS A 190 -7.92 -1.70 12.85
CA CYS A 190 -7.12 -2.50 13.77
C CYS A 190 -6.44 -1.66 14.86
N LEU A 191 -6.20 -0.38 14.62
CA LEU A 191 -5.68 0.57 15.61
C LEU A 191 -6.68 0.77 16.74
N ASP A 192 -7.98 0.81 16.41
CA ASP A 192 -9.07 0.99 17.37
C ASP A 192 -9.38 -0.30 18.13
N THR A 193 -9.30 -1.45 17.45
CA THR A 193 -9.68 -2.75 18.01
C THR A 193 -8.52 -3.51 18.65
N ARG A 194 -7.27 -3.07 18.43
CA ARG A 194 -6.04 -3.75 18.84
C ARG A 194 -5.91 -5.18 18.31
N VAL A 195 -6.58 -5.49 17.20
CA VAL A 195 -6.45 -6.79 16.51
C VAL A 195 -5.33 -6.70 15.49
N SER A 196 -4.21 -7.39 15.71
CA SER A 196 -3.10 -7.39 14.76
C SER A 196 -3.50 -8.07 13.42
N PRO A 197 -3.34 -7.39 12.27
CA PRO A 197 -3.47 -8.05 10.97
C PRO A 197 -2.39 -9.13 10.74
N PRO A 198 -2.50 -9.93 9.66
CA PRO A 198 -1.42 -10.78 9.18
C PRO A 198 -0.12 -9.98 8.99
N SER A 199 1.02 -10.56 9.37
CA SER A 199 2.33 -9.91 9.23
C SER A 199 3.18 -10.61 8.17
N ALA A 200 3.96 -9.83 7.42
CA ALA A 200 4.98 -10.32 6.49
C ALA A 200 6.22 -10.92 7.20
N GLN A 201 6.30 -10.82 8.53
CA GLN A 201 7.44 -11.28 9.36
C GLN A 201 7.79 -12.77 9.24
N ILE A 202 7.01 -13.61 8.55
CA ILE A 202 7.25 -15.07 8.50
C ILE A 202 7.80 -15.59 7.18
N LEU A 203 8.10 -14.73 6.21
CA LEU A 203 8.66 -15.23 4.95
C LEU A 203 10.18 -15.44 4.99
N LEU A 204 10.86 -15.07 6.07
CA LEU A 204 12.31 -15.33 6.23
C LEU A 204 12.67 -16.83 6.34
N ARG A 205 11.69 -17.73 6.57
CA ARG A 205 11.90 -19.18 6.48
C ARG A 205 11.65 -19.77 5.08
N TRP A 206 11.12 -18.97 4.14
CA TRP A 206 10.89 -19.36 2.75
C TRP A 206 12.01 -18.84 1.82
N THR A 207 12.75 -17.81 2.23
CA THR A 207 13.73 -17.02 1.45
C THR A 207 15.09 -17.63 1.15
N LYS A 208 15.35 -18.93 1.41
CA LYS A 208 16.66 -19.52 1.06
C LYS A 208 16.64 -20.66 0.06
N GLN A 209 15.47 -21.11 -0.38
CA GLN A 209 15.37 -22.29 -1.25
C GLN A 209 14.67 -22.03 -2.59
N GLY A 210 14.28 -20.78 -2.90
CA GLY A 210 13.75 -20.43 -4.22
C GLY A 210 12.42 -21.09 -4.60
N ILE A 211 11.70 -21.67 -3.63
CA ILE A 211 10.48 -22.45 -3.93
C ILE A 211 9.30 -21.50 -4.10
N LYS A 212 8.75 -21.50 -5.32
CA LYS A 212 7.48 -20.86 -5.67
C LYS A 212 6.36 -21.30 -4.70
N PRO A 213 5.57 -20.36 -4.13
CA PRO A 213 4.36 -20.72 -3.39
C PRO A 213 3.35 -21.39 -4.33
N THR A 214 2.96 -22.62 -4.02
CA THR A 214 1.95 -23.38 -4.78
C THR A 214 0.62 -23.51 -4.02
N THR A 215 0.61 -23.18 -2.73
CA THR A 215 -0.55 -23.24 -1.84
C THR A 215 -0.55 -22.05 -0.88
N ALA A 216 -1.69 -21.81 -0.22
CA ALA A 216 -1.80 -20.76 0.77
C ALA A 216 -0.81 -20.99 1.92
N ILE A 217 0.00 -19.98 2.22
CA ILE A 217 0.94 -20.03 3.34
C ILE A 217 0.16 -19.70 4.62
N PRO A 218 0.29 -20.48 5.71
CA PRO A 218 -0.30 -20.11 6.99
C PRO A 218 0.19 -18.72 7.42
N LEU A 219 -0.73 -17.76 7.43
CA LEU A 219 -0.45 -16.41 7.88
C LEU A 219 -0.36 -16.40 9.41
N LEU A 220 0.78 -16.00 9.99
CA LEU A 220 0.80 -15.68 11.42
C LEU A 220 0.58 -14.19 11.63
N ARG A 221 -0.10 -13.89 12.74
CA ARG A 221 -0.36 -12.55 13.24
C ARG A 221 0.66 -12.29 14.34
N LEU A 222 1.78 -11.69 13.96
CA LEU A 222 2.80 -11.33 14.94
C LEU A 222 2.46 -9.97 15.56
N GLY A 223 2.75 -9.85 16.86
CA GLY A 223 2.56 -8.60 17.59
C GLY A 223 3.62 -7.56 17.23
N ASP A 224 3.39 -6.32 17.67
CA ASP A 224 4.28 -5.18 17.45
C ASP A 224 5.72 -5.50 17.88
N ASN A 225 6.71 -5.01 17.12
CA ASN A 225 8.16 -5.04 17.41
C ASN A 225 8.93 -6.37 17.25
N GLN A 226 8.41 -7.38 16.54
CA GLN A 226 9.21 -8.59 16.26
C GLN A 226 10.04 -8.50 14.98
N CYS A 227 11.15 -7.78 15.07
CA CYS A 227 12.34 -8.00 14.27
C CYS A 227 13.34 -8.84 15.09
#